data_AF-Q6B8M2-F1
#
_entry.id   AF-Q6B8M2-F1
#
_cell.length_a   1.000
_cell.length_b   1.000
_cell.length_c   1.000
_cell.angle_alpha   90.00
_cell.angle_beta   90.00
_cell.angle_gamma   90.00
#
_symmetry.space_group_name_H-M   'P 1'
#
loop_
_entity.id
_entity.type
_entity.pdbx_description
1 polymer ?
#
loop_
_entity_poly.entity_id
_entity_poly.type
_entity_poly.pdbx_seq_one_letter_code
_entity_poly.pdbx_strand_id
1 'polypeptide(L)'
;MMRGINIGYINRIQIQQNYVLVKVNINTSSILIPKNSLVETTQTGLLNDTVVDITPLENINIQDMKNINLYTKSCMQSEFLCQYDYIKGERGLNYDDLVRAATRISQRLDDPILFQLANLFLQNTIYISNEFIEFTENITNITILIYDYLSQLF
;
A
#
# COMPACT_ATOMS: atom_id res chain seq x y z
N MET A 1 2.03 -7.01 -20.34
CA MET A 1 3.22 -6.18 -20.54
C MET A 1 4.27 -6.61 -19.54
N MET A 2 5.54 -6.29 -19.80
CA MET A 2 6.62 -6.44 -18.85
C MET A 2 7.53 -5.23 -19.00
N ARG A 3 7.75 -4.49 -17.92
CA ARG A 3 8.55 -3.23 -17.91
C ARG A 3 8.09 -2.23 -18.99
N GLY A 4 6.78 -2.11 -19.21
CA GLY A 4 6.19 -1.20 -20.20
C GLY A 4 6.26 -1.69 -21.65
N ILE A 5 6.79 -2.88 -21.93
CA ILE A 5 6.85 -3.46 -23.28
C ILE A 5 5.74 -4.51 -23.45
N ASN A 6 5.08 -4.49 -24.61
CA ASN A 6 4.15 -5.54 -24.96
C ASN A 6 4.90 -6.82 -25.37
N ILE A 7 4.70 -7.88 -24.59
CA ILE A 7 5.37 -9.18 -24.77
C ILE A 7 4.42 -10.30 -25.24
N GLY A 8 3.12 -10.02 -25.36
CA GLY A 8 2.12 -11.06 -25.62
C GLY A 8 0.69 -10.55 -25.60
N TYR A 9 -0.27 -11.48 -25.58
CA TYR A 9 -1.69 -11.16 -25.55
C TYR A 9 -2.48 -12.20 -24.75
N ILE A 10 -3.71 -11.84 -24.36
CA ILE A 10 -4.63 -12.76 -23.68
C ILE A 10 -5.30 -13.63 -24.74
N ASN A 11 -5.13 -14.95 -24.63
CA ASN A 11 -5.71 -15.93 -25.55
C ASN A 11 -7.11 -16.37 -25.06
N ARG A 12 -7.27 -16.62 -23.75
CA ARG A 12 -8.56 -17.06 -23.19
C ARG A 12 -8.75 -16.55 -21.77
N ILE A 13 -9.99 -16.24 -21.42
CA ILE A 13 -10.41 -15.90 -20.06
C ILE A 13 -11.48 -16.91 -19.63
N GLN A 14 -11.37 -17.46 -18.42
CA GLN A 14 -12.35 -18.36 -17.82
C GLN A 14 -12.68 -17.88 -16.42
N ILE A 15 -13.94 -17.55 -16.18
CA ILE A 15 -14.42 -17.11 -14.88
C ILE A 15 -14.79 -18.35 -14.06
N GLN A 16 -14.20 -18.48 -12.88
CA GLN A 16 -14.55 -19.48 -11.88
C GLN A 16 -15.21 -18.78 -10.68
N GLN A 17 -15.78 -19.54 -9.74
CA GLN A 17 -16.47 -18.96 -8.57
C GLN A 17 -15.58 -18.04 -7.72
N ASN A 18 -14.31 -18.41 -7.55
CA ASN A 18 -13.41 -17.71 -6.62
C ASN A 18 -12.25 -16.98 -7.31
N TYR A 19 -12.07 -17.17 -8.63
CA TYR A 19 -10.96 -16.58 -9.38
C TYR A 19 -11.26 -16.50 -10.87
N VAL A 20 -10.51 -15.66 -11.58
CA VAL A 20 -10.53 -15.61 -13.04
C VAL A 20 -9.22 -16.22 -13.54
N LEU A 21 -9.33 -17.27 -14.35
CA LEU A 21 -8.18 -17.89 -15.00
C LEU A 21 -7.96 -17.23 -16.36
N VAL A 22 -6.74 -16.72 -16.57
CA VAL A 22 -6.34 -16.05 -17.80
C VAL A 22 -5.23 -16.84 -18.45
N LYS A 23 -5.44 -17.28 -19.69
CA LYS A 23 -4.41 -17.89 -20.53
C LYS A 23 -3.74 -16.80 -21.36
N VAL A 24 -2.47 -16.53 -21.06
CA VAL A 24 -1.64 -15.58 -21.80
C VAL A 24 -0.82 -16.33 -22.84
N ASN A 25 -0.65 -15.74 -24.02
CA ASN A 25 0.31 -16.18 -25.03
C ASN A 25 1.45 -15.16 -25.12
N ILE A 26 2.69 -15.64 -25.02
CA ILE A 26 3.91 -14.81 -25.10
C ILE A 26 4.46 -14.94 -26.52
N ASN A 27 4.75 -13.81 -27.18
CA ASN A 27 5.04 -13.78 -28.60
C ASN A 27 6.33 -14.52 -28.99
N THR A 28 7.33 -14.54 -28.11
CA THR A 28 8.64 -15.14 -28.39
C THR A 28 9.13 -15.95 -27.19
N SER A 29 9.67 -17.15 -27.45
CA SER A 29 10.26 -18.00 -26.41
C SER A 29 11.56 -17.46 -25.79
N SER A 30 12.12 -16.39 -26.34
CA SER A 30 13.26 -15.66 -25.76
C SER A 30 12.88 -14.78 -24.57
N ILE A 31 11.59 -14.53 -24.35
CA ILE A 31 11.11 -13.77 -23.20
C ILE A 31 10.98 -14.73 -22.04
N LEU A 32 11.94 -14.64 -21.13
CA LEU A 32 11.99 -15.45 -19.93
C LEU A 32 11.35 -14.67 -18.78
N ILE A 33 10.32 -15.25 -18.16
CA ILE A 33 9.63 -14.65 -17.02
C ILE A 33 10.04 -15.41 -15.76
N PRO A 34 10.70 -14.77 -14.78
CA PRO A 34 11.03 -15.42 -13.51
C PRO A 34 9.77 -15.87 -12.77
N LYS A 35 9.88 -16.97 -12.03
CA LYS A 35 8.82 -17.48 -11.15
C LYS A 35 8.48 -16.47 -10.05
N ASN A 36 9.48 -15.74 -9.56
CA ASN A 36 9.29 -14.65 -8.62
C ASN A 36 8.98 -13.34 -9.36
N SER A 37 7.84 -13.31 -10.04
CA SER A 37 7.31 -12.11 -10.69
C SER A 37 5.99 -11.72 -10.04
N LEU A 38 5.81 -10.44 -9.80
CA LEU A 38 4.51 -9.86 -9.46
C LEU A 38 3.69 -9.76 -10.74
N VAL A 39 2.53 -10.42 -10.77
CA VAL A 39 1.60 -10.36 -11.91
C VAL A 39 0.37 -9.61 -11.45
N GLU A 40 0.08 -8.49 -12.09
CA GLU A 40 -1.03 -7.62 -11.70
C GLU A 40 -1.89 -7.26 -12.89
N THR A 41 -3.19 -7.11 -12.66
CA THR A 41 -4.05 -6.41 -13.62
C THR A 41 -4.02 -4.92 -13.33
N THR A 42 -3.53 -4.13 -14.29
CA THR A 42 -3.50 -2.67 -14.18
C THR A 42 -4.33 -2.05 -15.30
N GLN A 43 -4.85 -0.85 -15.05
CA GLN A 43 -5.55 -0.07 -16.04
C GLN A 43 -4.63 1.06 -16.50
N THR A 44 -4.33 1.11 -17.79
CA THR A 44 -3.52 2.21 -18.34
C THR A 44 -4.44 3.40 -18.65
N GLY A 45 -4.01 4.62 -18.37
CA GLY A 45 -4.82 5.82 -18.65
C GLY A 45 -6.13 5.92 -17.84
N LEU A 46 -6.96 6.92 -18.17
CA LEU A 46 -8.20 7.23 -17.45
C LEU A 46 -9.35 6.27 -17.81
N LEU A 47 -9.32 5.68 -19.02
CA LEU A 47 -10.41 4.85 -19.57
C LEU A 47 -9.91 3.68 -20.44
N ASN A 48 -8.62 3.30 -20.41
CA ASN A 48 -8.18 2.23 -21.33
C ASN A 48 -8.55 0.84 -20.81
N ASP A 49 -8.25 -0.12 -21.68
CA ASP A 49 -8.28 -1.55 -21.42
C ASP A 49 -7.43 -1.94 -20.20
N THR A 50 -7.92 -2.95 -19.49
CA THR A 50 -7.17 -3.66 -18.46
C THR A 50 -6.07 -4.49 -19.11
N VAL A 51 -4.85 -4.33 -18.62
CA VAL A 51 -3.68 -5.06 -19.10
C VAL A 51 -3.11 -5.89 -17.96
N VAL A 52 -2.60 -7.07 -18.27
CA VAL A 52 -1.80 -7.85 -17.32
C VAL A 52 -0.38 -7.32 -17.40
N ASP A 53 0.12 -6.77 -16.31
CA ASP A 53 1.52 -6.38 -16.15
C ASP A 53 2.28 -7.42 -15.34
N ILE A 54 3.52 -7.67 -15.75
CA ILE A 54 4.41 -8.67 -15.17
C ILE A 54 5.68 -7.94 -14.75
N THR A 55 5.92 -7.89 -13.46
CA THR A 55 7.08 -7.23 -12.86
C THR A 55 7.97 -8.26 -12.18
N PRO A 56 9.10 -8.64 -12.80
CA PRO A 56 10.13 -9.45 -12.15
C PRO A 56 10.61 -8.80 -10.84
N LEU A 57 10.53 -9.51 -9.73
CA LEU A 57 10.99 -9.03 -8.42
C LEU A 57 12.46 -9.36 -8.16
N GLU A 58 13.01 -10.30 -8.93
CA GLU A 58 14.41 -10.73 -8.84
C GLU A 58 15.23 -10.25 -10.03
N ASN A 59 16.49 -9.90 -9.74
CA ASN A 59 17.48 -9.60 -10.76
C ASN A 59 18.18 -10.90 -11.17
N ILE A 60 17.82 -11.40 -12.34
CA ILE A 60 18.40 -12.64 -12.86
C ILE A 60 19.77 -12.36 -13.48
N ASN A 61 20.75 -13.19 -13.17
CA ASN A 61 22.08 -13.11 -13.77
C ASN A 61 22.03 -13.59 -15.23
N ILE A 62 22.80 -12.94 -16.11
CA ILE A 62 22.88 -13.27 -17.54
C ILE A 62 23.36 -14.71 -17.77
N GLN A 63 24.13 -15.28 -16.83
CA GLN A 63 24.58 -16.67 -16.91
C GLN A 63 23.43 -17.69 -16.81
N ASP A 64 22.42 -17.40 -15.99
CA ASP A 64 21.27 -18.28 -15.77
C ASP A 64 20.33 -18.31 -16.98
N MET A 65 20.45 -17.35 -17.90
CA MET A 65 19.65 -17.28 -19.13
C MET A 65 20.15 -18.21 -20.24
N LYS A 66 21.36 -18.79 -20.13
CA LYS A 66 21.95 -19.61 -21.19
C LYS A 66 21.34 -21.03 -21.19
N ASN A 67 20.80 -21.43 -22.35
CA ASN A 67 20.30 -22.79 -22.66
C ASN A 67 19.00 -23.22 -21.97
N ILE A 68 18.15 -22.29 -21.54
CA ILE A 68 16.83 -22.63 -21.01
C ILE A 68 15.86 -22.89 -22.16
N ASN A 69 15.25 -24.08 -22.15
CA ASN A 69 14.17 -24.43 -23.05
C ASN A 69 12.87 -24.52 -22.24
N LEU A 70 11.95 -23.59 -22.48
CA LEU A 70 10.68 -23.46 -21.76
C LEU A 70 9.71 -24.63 -21.99
N TYR A 71 9.96 -25.47 -23.00
CA TYR A 71 9.10 -26.59 -23.40
C TYR A 71 9.60 -27.95 -22.89
N THR A 72 10.80 -28.02 -22.31
CA THR A 72 11.37 -29.28 -21.80
C THR A 72 11.08 -29.44 -20.31
N LYS A 73 11.03 -30.70 -19.84
CA LYS A 73 10.86 -31.02 -18.41
C LYS A 73 11.96 -30.44 -17.52
N SER A 74 13.15 -30.18 -18.07
CA SER A 74 14.26 -29.53 -17.36
C SER A 74 13.93 -28.10 -16.92
N CYS A 75 12.97 -27.42 -17.56
CA CYS A 75 12.55 -26.08 -17.15
C CYS A 75 12.01 -26.03 -15.73
N MET A 76 11.41 -27.12 -15.22
CA MET A 76 10.85 -27.15 -13.86
C MET A 76 11.90 -26.84 -12.77
N GLN A 77 13.17 -27.16 -13.03
CA GLN A 77 14.30 -26.89 -12.14
C GLN A 77 14.87 -25.47 -12.29
N SER A 78 14.46 -24.73 -13.31
CA SER A 78 14.89 -23.35 -13.54
C SER A 78 14.10 -22.35 -12.69
N GLU A 79 14.62 -21.13 -12.59
CA GLU A 79 13.96 -20.01 -11.91
C GLU A 79 12.84 -19.37 -12.76
N PHE A 80 12.57 -19.88 -13.96
CA PHE A 80 11.64 -19.27 -14.91
C PHE A 80 10.34 -20.06 -15.05
N LEU A 81 9.27 -19.36 -15.44
CA LEU A 81 7.98 -19.96 -15.76
C LEU A 81 8.06 -20.81 -17.04
N CYS A 82 7.64 -22.05 -16.94
CA CYS A 82 7.62 -23.00 -18.05
C CYS A 82 6.30 -22.94 -18.81
N GLN A 83 6.27 -23.62 -19.96
CA GLN A 83 5.06 -23.74 -20.75
C GLN A 83 3.93 -24.38 -19.92
N TYR A 84 2.79 -23.69 -19.85
CA TYR A 84 1.61 -24.07 -19.05
C TYR A 84 1.78 -24.02 -17.52
N ASP A 85 2.81 -23.33 -17.03
CA ASP A 85 2.87 -23.00 -15.61
C ASP A 85 1.80 -21.97 -15.22
N TYR A 86 1.45 -21.99 -13.95
CA TYR A 86 0.49 -21.08 -13.35
C TYR A 86 1.21 -20.15 -12.40
N ILE A 87 0.88 -18.87 -12.49
CA ILE A 87 1.30 -17.84 -11.54
C ILE A 87 0.05 -17.16 -11.00
N LYS A 88 0.02 -16.95 -9.68
CA LYS A 88 -1.08 -16.24 -9.05
C LYS A 88 -0.92 -14.74 -9.37
N GLY A 89 -1.94 -14.17 -9.97
CA GLY A 89 -2.03 -12.73 -10.18
C GLY A 89 -2.78 -12.04 -9.05
N GLU A 90 -2.50 -10.75 -8.89
CA GLU A 90 -3.23 -9.85 -8.01
C GLU A 90 -3.95 -8.76 -8.82
N ARG A 91 -4.96 -8.14 -8.21
CA ARG A 91 -5.60 -6.98 -8.81
C ARG A 91 -4.76 -5.76 -8.45
N GLY A 92 -4.21 -5.09 -9.47
CA GLY A 92 -3.49 -3.84 -9.28
C GLY A 92 -4.43 -2.68 -8.92
N LEU A 93 -3.84 -1.54 -8.58
CA LEU A 93 -4.59 -0.34 -8.21
C LEU A 93 -5.39 0.21 -9.40
N ASN A 94 -6.64 0.60 -9.14
CA ASN A 94 -7.50 1.29 -10.09
C ASN A 94 -7.70 2.76 -9.66
N TYR A 95 -7.79 3.67 -10.63
CA TYR A 95 -8.18 5.07 -10.37
C TYR A 95 -9.53 5.21 -9.67
N ASP A 96 -10.52 4.36 -9.98
CA ASP A 96 -11.81 4.36 -9.25
C ASP A 96 -11.61 4.06 -7.77
N ASP A 97 -10.68 3.17 -7.42
CA ASP A 97 -10.38 2.86 -6.02
C ASP A 97 -9.82 4.08 -5.31
N LEU A 98 -8.91 4.81 -5.97
CA LEU A 98 -8.34 6.04 -5.43
C LEU A 98 -9.40 7.12 -5.23
N VAL A 99 -10.22 7.39 -6.26
CA VAL A 99 -11.29 8.40 -6.20
C VAL A 99 -12.30 8.03 -5.11
N ARG A 100 -12.69 6.76 -5.02
CA ARG A 100 -13.60 6.27 -3.98
C ARG A 100 -13.00 6.38 -2.59
N ALA A 101 -11.72 6.04 -2.43
CA ALA A 101 -11.01 6.20 -1.15
C ALA A 101 -10.93 7.68 -0.74
N ALA A 102 -10.52 8.56 -1.65
CA ALA A 102 -10.45 9.99 -1.42
C ALA A 102 -11.83 10.58 -1.06
N THR A 103 -12.88 10.17 -1.76
CA THR A 103 -14.26 10.60 -1.48
C THR A 103 -14.70 10.16 -0.09
N ARG A 104 -14.44 8.90 0.30
CA ARG A 104 -14.76 8.40 1.64
C ARG A 104 -13.99 9.14 2.74
N ILE A 105 -12.75 9.53 2.47
CA ILE A 105 -11.95 10.34 3.40
C ILE A 105 -12.55 11.74 3.52
N SER A 106 -12.85 12.41 2.40
CA SER A 106 -13.49 13.74 2.41
C SER A 106 -14.79 13.72 3.20
N GLN A 107 -15.65 12.73 2.94
CA GLN A 107 -16.92 12.58 3.66
C GLN A 107 -16.76 12.40 5.17
N ARG A 108 -15.70 11.72 5.62
CA ARG A 108 -15.41 11.56 7.05
C ARG A 108 -14.79 12.81 7.67
N LEU A 109 -14.04 13.59 6.89
CA LEU A 109 -13.47 14.86 7.34
C LEU A 109 -14.53 15.97 7.39
N ASP A 110 -15.54 15.91 6.52
CA ASP A 110 -16.68 16.83 6.50
C ASP A 110 -17.77 16.46 7.52
N ASP A 111 -17.56 15.43 8.36
CA ASP A 111 -18.52 14.99 9.37
C ASP A 111 -18.63 16.04 10.50
N PRO A 112 -19.81 16.64 10.74
CA PRO A 112 -20.00 17.63 11.80
C PRO A 112 -19.68 17.08 13.20
N ILE A 113 -19.83 15.77 13.41
CA ILE A 113 -19.49 15.12 14.69
C ILE A 113 -17.98 15.22 14.94
N LEU A 114 -17.15 15.04 13.89
CA LEU A 114 -15.70 15.17 14.01
C LEU A 114 -15.32 16.58 14.47
N PHE A 115 -15.92 17.61 13.88
CA PHE A 115 -15.68 19.01 14.27
C PHE A 115 -16.19 19.31 15.69
N GLN A 116 -17.35 18.77 16.09
CA GLN A 116 -17.86 18.94 17.44
C GLN A 116 -16.92 18.30 18.47
N LEU A 117 -16.43 17.08 18.21
CA LEU A 117 -15.48 16.40 19.08
C LEU A 117 -14.14 17.14 19.14
N ALA A 118 -13.65 17.66 18.01
CA ALA A 118 -12.44 18.48 17.96
C ALA A 118 -12.59 19.76 18.80
N ASN A 119 -13.73 20.45 18.69
CA ASN A 119 -14.01 21.65 19.48
C ASN A 119 -14.12 21.33 20.98
N LEU A 120 -14.79 20.23 21.35
CA LEU A 120 -14.87 19.79 22.74
C LEU A 120 -13.48 19.46 23.31
N PHE A 121 -12.65 18.76 22.52
CA PHE A 121 -11.27 18.46 22.90
C PHE A 121 -10.43 19.73 23.12
N LEU A 122 -10.54 20.71 22.23
CA LEU A 122 -9.88 22.00 22.37
C LEU A 122 -10.36 22.75 23.62
N GLN A 123 -11.68 22.80 23.87
CA GLN A 123 -12.23 23.44 25.06
C GLN A 123 -11.74 22.78 26.35
N ASN A 124 -11.73 21.44 26.41
CA ASN A 124 -11.20 20.71 27.56
C ASN A 124 -9.71 20.97 27.77
N THR A 125 -8.94 21.11 26.68
CA THR A 125 -7.50 21.40 26.75
C THR A 125 -7.24 22.80 27.31
N ILE A 126 -8.03 23.79 26.89
CA ILE A 126 -7.97 25.15 27.43
C ILE A 126 -8.35 25.15 28.91
N TYR A 127 -9.43 24.45 29.27
CA TYR A 127 -9.85 24.33 30.68
C TYR A 127 -8.76 23.75 31.57
N ILE A 128 -8.17 22.62 31.17
CA ILE A 128 -7.07 21.99 31.91
C ILE A 128 -5.86 22.92 32.03
N SER A 129 -5.56 23.69 30.97
CA SER A 129 -4.44 24.63 30.98
C SER A 129 -4.67 25.76 31.98
N ASN A 130 -5.89 26.27 32.10
CA ASN A 130 -6.24 27.29 33.09
C ASN A 130 -6.15 26.75 34.52
N GLU A 131 -6.69 25.55 34.78
CA GLU A 131 -6.56 24.89 36.09
C GLU A 131 -5.08 24.67 36.47
N PHE A 132 -4.23 24.36 35.49
CA PHE A 132 -2.79 24.20 35.71
C PHE A 132 -2.09 25.52 36.07
N ILE A 133 -2.52 26.63 35.47
CA ILE A 133 -2.03 27.98 35.83
C ILE A 133 -2.41 28.29 37.27
N GLU A 134 -3.67 28.12 37.65
CA GLU A 134 -4.14 28.36 39.02
C GLU A 134 -3.41 27.47 40.03
N PHE A 135 -3.23 26.20 39.71
CA PHE A 135 -2.44 25.28 40.51
C PHE A 135 -0.99 25.77 40.71
N THR A 136 -0.37 26.27 39.65
CA THR A 136 1.00 26.81 39.71
C THR A 136 1.07 28.05 40.59
N GLU A 137 0.12 28.98 40.44
CA GLU A 137 0.02 30.18 41.27
C GLU A 137 -0.15 29.81 42.76
N ASN A 138 -1.03 28.86 43.07
CA ASN A 138 -1.23 28.36 44.43
C ASN A 138 0.05 27.75 45.01
N ILE A 139 0.80 26.96 44.23
CA ILE A 139 2.11 26.46 44.66
C ILE A 139 3.07 27.62 44.94
N THR A 140 3.16 28.62 44.06
CA THR A 140 4.05 29.77 44.28
C THR A 140 3.70 30.51 45.57
N ASN A 141 2.42 30.76 45.83
CA ASN A 141 1.96 31.40 47.06
C ASN A 141 2.32 30.59 48.30
N ILE A 142 2.11 29.26 48.28
CA ILE A 142 2.51 28.37 49.38
C ILE A 142 4.02 28.42 49.60
N THR A 143 4.83 28.39 48.53
CA THR A 143 6.29 28.46 48.66
C THR A 143 6.76 29.79 49.26
N ILE A 144 6.13 30.90 48.91
CA ILE A 144 6.41 32.23 49.49
C ILE A 144 6.06 32.22 50.98
N LEU A 145 4.88 31.73 51.36
CA LEU A 145 4.46 31.67 52.77
C LEU A 145 5.40 30.80 53.63
N ILE A 146 5.85 29.67 53.08
CA ILE A 146 6.83 28.81 53.76
C ILE A 146 8.17 29.53 53.92
N TYR A 147 8.63 30.22 52.88
CA TYR A 147 9.87 31.01 52.93
C TYR A 147 9.81 32.10 54.00
N ASP A 148 8.72 32.89 54.01
CA ASP A 148 8.51 33.96 54.97
C ASP A 148 8.49 33.42 56.41
N TYR A 149 7.77 32.31 56.65
CA TYR A 149 7.74 31.66 57.97
C TYR A 149 9.12 31.18 58.42
N LEU A 150 9.89 30.54 57.53
CA LEU A 150 11.24 30.08 57.84
C LEU A 150 12.20 31.25 58.12
N SER A 151 12.07 32.37 57.40
CA SER A 151 12.90 33.57 57.59
C SER A 151 12.66 34.29 58.92
N GLN A 152 11.51 34.10 59.55
CA GLN A 152 11.21 34.65 60.88
C GLN A 152 11.72 33.74 62.02
N LEU A 153 12.01 32.48 61.73
CA LEU A 153 12.36 31.46 62.71
C LEU A 153 13.88 31.29 62.89
N PHE A 154 14.67 31.73 61.90
CA PHE A 154 16.14 31.77 61.88
C PHE A 154 16.64 33.21 61.79
#